data_AF-A0A4S2V2F5-F1
#
_entry.id   AF-A0A4S2V2F5-F1
#
_cell.length_a   1.000
_cell.length_b   1.000
_cell.length_c   1.000
_cell.angle_alpha   90.00
_cell.angle_beta   90.00
_cell.angle_gamma   90.00
#
_symmetry.space_group_name_H-M   'P 1'
#
loop_
_entity.id
_entity.type
_entity.pdbx_description
1 polymer ?
#
loop_
_entity_poly.entity_id
_entity_poly.type
_entity_poly.pdbx_seq_one_letter_code
_entity_poly.pdbx_strand_id
1 'polypeptide(L)'
;MDNTCDICHHTTGADRYLCEACEYRARSWLTGLPRQAELLRDCLEPTVGPAQRGGSGRAHSPLPVDLRVLDLLGPGRPVPLDDPHGDQTAGVPINALLTGWAHYIATDVPIVYTDLGGVLRTGAYLHAAAVPRSGTGITAWSTWLARHLPYAVTRPYAAEFYEQLQHLQDRIQRITDARPGRRHKQAPCPGCQAFALIEQDGELHIACDACGHRLTAAEYTEHRNQVMPALTALALRMITPRRTAAA
;
A
#
# COMPACT_ATOMS: atom_id res chain seq x y z
N MET A 1 -20.41 19.14 9.46
CA MET A 1 -19.94 18.24 10.53
C MET A 1 -18.66 17.64 10.00
N ASP A 2 -17.54 17.89 10.67
CA ASP A 2 -16.26 17.35 10.24
C ASP A 2 -16.23 15.87 10.61
N ASN A 3 -16.07 15.00 9.61
CA ASN A 3 -15.90 13.58 9.85
C ASN A 3 -14.44 13.30 10.20
N THR A 4 -14.20 12.32 11.06
CA THR A 4 -12.87 11.81 11.37
C THR A 4 -12.64 10.52 10.59
N CYS A 5 -11.41 10.27 10.18
CA CYS A 5 -11.04 9.05 9.46
C CYS A 5 -11.18 7.85 10.40
N ASP A 6 -11.86 6.80 9.97
CA ASP A 6 -12.06 5.61 10.81
C ASP A 6 -10.76 4.86 11.11
N ILE A 7 -9.72 5.07 10.30
CA ILE A 7 -8.43 4.37 10.41
C ILE A 7 -7.41 5.14 11.26
N CYS A 8 -7.31 6.46 11.07
CA CYS A 8 -6.25 7.27 11.70
C CYS A 8 -6.78 8.46 12.51
N HIS A 9 -8.10 8.64 12.57
CA HIS A 9 -8.79 9.70 13.31
C HIS A 9 -8.42 11.14 12.92
N HIS A 10 -7.67 11.33 11.83
CA HIS A 10 -7.46 12.65 11.24
C HIS A 10 -8.76 13.18 10.60
N THR A 11 -8.92 14.50 10.60
CA THR A 11 -10.05 15.18 9.95
C THR A 11 -10.14 14.81 8.47
N THR A 12 -11.34 14.52 7.99
CA THR A 12 -11.65 14.20 6.59
C THR A 12 -12.56 15.27 6.00
N GLY A 13 -12.65 15.31 4.66
CA GLY A 13 -13.67 16.11 4.00
C GLY A 13 -15.08 15.57 4.29
N ALA A 14 -16.09 16.42 4.13
CA ALA A 14 -17.49 15.98 4.19
C ALA A 14 -17.71 14.74 3.29
N ASP A 15 -18.49 13.78 3.80
CA ASP A 15 -18.90 12.55 3.09
C ASP A 15 -17.78 11.53 2.80
N ARG A 16 -16.68 11.54 3.57
CA ARG A 16 -15.59 10.56 3.45
C ARG A 16 -15.35 9.80 4.76
N TYR A 17 -15.22 8.48 4.65
CA TYR A 17 -14.84 7.58 5.75
C TYR A 17 -13.31 7.45 5.89
N LEU A 18 -12.58 7.59 4.77
CA LEU A 18 -11.11 7.61 4.77
C LEU A 18 -10.55 8.99 4.38
N CYS A 19 -9.54 9.43 5.14
CA CYS A 19 -8.76 10.62 4.80
C CYS A 19 -7.90 10.39 3.54
N GLU A 20 -7.42 11.48 2.95
CA GLU A 20 -6.59 11.46 1.75
C GLU A 20 -5.31 10.62 1.93
N ALA A 21 -4.67 10.68 3.10
CA ALA A 21 -3.47 9.90 3.38
C ALA A 21 -3.74 8.38 3.41
N CYS A 22 -4.85 7.95 4.00
CA CYS A 22 -5.27 6.54 4.01
C CYS A 22 -5.68 6.07 2.61
N GLU A 23 -6.39 6.91 1.85
CA GLU A 23 -6.69 6.62 0.44
C GLU A 23 -5.39 6.43 -0.37
N TYR A 24 -4.46 7.39 -0.26
CA TYR A 24 -3.20 7.33 -1.00
C TYR A 24 -2.41 6.06 -0.69
N ARG A 25 -2.35 5.68 0.59
CA ARG A 25 -1.66 4.45 1.02
C ARG A 25 -2.33 3.20 0.45
N ALA A 26 -3.66 3.09 0.54
CA ALA A 26 -4.41 1.99 -0.05
C ALA A 26 -4.21 1.90 -1.57
N ARG A 27 -4.21 3.06 -2.26
CA ARG A 27 -3.90 3.14 -3.68
C ARG A 27 -2.50 2.63 -3.98
N SER A 28 -1.50 3.07 -3.20
CA SER A 28 -0.11 2.64 -3.36
C SER A 28 0.01 1.12 -3.23
N TRP A 29 -0.64 0.52 -2.23
CA TRP A 29 -0.68 -0.92 -2.06
C TRP A 29 -1.27 -1.62 -3.28
N LEU A 30 -2.45 -1.19 -3.75
CA LEU A 30 -3.10 -1.77 -4.94
C LEU A 30 -2.22 -1.66 -6.20
N THR A 31 -1.56 -0.52 -6.41
CA THR A 31 -0.64 -0.34 -7.54
C THR A 31 0.66 -1.13 -7.41
N GLY A 32 1.10 -1.43 -6.18
CA GLY A 32 2.31 -2.19 -5.90
C GLY A 32 2.13 -3.72 -5.91
N LEU A 33 0.90 -4.20 -5.70
CA LEU A 33 0.58 -5.63 -5.64
C LEU A 33 1.08 -6.46 -6.83
N PRO A 34 0.99 -6.02 -8.10
CA PRO A 34 1.50 -6.80 -9.23
C PRO A 34 2.99 -7.13 -9.11
N ARG A 35 3.80 -6.13 -8.76
CA ARG A 35 5.25 -6.31 -8.52
C ARG A 35 5.51 -7.20 -7.31
N GLN A 36 4.74 -7.02 -6.23
CA GLN A 36 4.87 -7.88 -5.05
C GLN A 36 4.50 -9.34 -5.36
N ALA A 37 3.54 -9.58 -6.23
CA ALA A 37 3.18 -10.91 -6.69
C ALA A 37 4.30 -11.58 -7.51
N GLU A 38 5.10 -10.81 -8.24
CA GLU A 38 6.31 -11.33 -8.90
C GLU A 38 7.35 -11.75 -7.86
N LEU A 39 7.65 -10.90 -6.88
CA LEU A 39 8.57 -11.25 -5.78
C LEU A 39 8.12 -12.50 -5.02
N LEU A 40 6.82 -12.65 -4.78
CA LEU A 40 6.27 -13.87 -4.18
C LEU A 40 6.48 -15.11 -5.05
N ARG A 41 6.37 -14.99 -6.38
CA ARG A 41 6.65 -16.13 -7.28
C ARG A 41 8.12 -16.52 -7.25
N ASP A 42 9.02 -15.56 -7.10
CA ASP A 42 10.45 -15.85 -6.94
C ASP A 42 10.72 -16.66 -5.67
N CYS A 43 9.91 -16.48 -4.62
CA CYS A 43 9.95 -17.30 -3.39
C CYS A 43 9.45 -18.75 -3.58
N LEU A 44 8.93 -19.12 -4.75
CA LEU A 44 8.60 -20.52 -5.09
C LEU A 44 9.80 -21.28 -5.66
N GLU A 45 10.91 -20.62 -5.97
CA GLU A 45 12.10 -21.34 -6.40
C GLU A 45 12.75 -22.06 -5.20
N PRO A 46 13.07 -23.37 -5.31
CA PRO A 46 13.68 -24.10 -4.22
C PRO A 46 15.00 -23.43 -3.81
N THR A 47 15.07 -22.98 -2.56
CA THR A 47 16.33 -22.50 -2.02
C THR A 47 17.27 -23.68 -1.89
N VAL A 48 18.34 -23.72 -2.69
CA VAL A 48 19.42 -24.72 -2.58
C VAL A 48 20.20 -24.48 -1.28
N GLY A 49 19.60 -24.88 -0.15
CA GLY A 49 20.19 -24.86 1.18
C GLY A 49 20.50 -26.28 1.66
N PRO A 50 21.56 -26.47 2.47
CA PRO A 50 21.84 -27.76 3.09
C PRO A 50 20.66 -28.19 3.99
N ALA A 51 20.42 -29.50 4.08
CA ALA A 51 19.36 -30.06 4.93
C ALA A 51 19.46 -29.50 6.36
N GLN A 52 18.39 -28.86 6.84
CA GLN A 52 18.33 -28.35 8.20
C GLN A 52 18.14 -29.52 9.18
N ARG A 53 19.03 -29.64 10.18
CA ARG A 53 18.86 -30.59 11.28
C ARG A 53 17.73 -30.12 12.19
N GLY A 54 16.58 -30.78 12.13
CA GLY A 54 15.52 -30.64 13.12
C GLY A 54 15.97 -31.21 14.48
N GLY A 55 15.55 -30.55 15.58
CA GLY A 55 15.95 -30.85 16.96
C GLY A 55 15.57 -32.24 17.51
N SER A 56 14.93 -33.11 16.71
CA SER A 56 14.50 -34.46 17.11
C SER A 56 15.21 -35.59 16.37
N GLY A 57 16.31 -35.32 15.63
CA GLY A 57 17.08 -36.34 14.93
C GLY A 57 16.43 -36.89 13.66
N ARG A 58 15.23 -36.43 13.30
CA ARG A 58 14.63 -36.65 11.98
C ARG A 58 15.01 -35.50 11.06
N ALA A 59 15.79 -35.80 10.03
CA ALA A 59 15.99 -34.87 8.93
C ALA A 59 14.64 -34.73 8.21
N HIS A 60 14.00 -33.56 8.33
CA HIS A 60 12.92 -33.22 7.44
C HIS A 60 13.55 -32.83 6.12
N SER A 61 13.14 -33.47 5.02
CA SER A 61 13.47 -32.98 3.69
C SER A 61 13.02 -31.52 3.62
N PRO A 62 13.90 -30.58 3.22
CA PRO A 62 13.48 -29.19 3.06
C PRO A 62 12.27 -29.18 2.12
N LEU A 63 11.19 -28.51 2.53
CA LEU A 63 10.06 -28.33 1.64
C LEU A 63 10.57 -27.62 0.38
N PRO A 64 10.23 -28.11 -0.81
CA PRO A 64 10.77 -27.53 -2.04
C PRO A 64 10.33 -26.09 -2.26
N VAL A 65 9.26 -25.64 -1.57
CA VAL A 65 8.64 -24.32 -1.70
C VAL A 65 8.06 -23.85 -0.37
N ASP A 66 7.96 -22.52 -0.17
CA ASP A 66 7.27 -21.94 0.99
C ASP A 66 5.75 -22.09 0.84
N LEU A 67 5.13 -22.90 1.71
CA LEU A 67 3.68 -23.14 1.71
C LEU A 67 2.86 -21.86 1.92
N ARG A 68 3.41 -20.85 2.60
CA ARG A 68 2.74 -19.55 2.81
C ARG A 68 2.58 -18.79 1.50
N VAL A 69 3.52 -18.95 0.57
CA VAL A 69 3.45 -18.35 -0.77
C VAL A 69 2.38 -19.05 -1.60
N LEU A 70 2.33 -20.39 -1.54
CA LEU A 70 1.31 -21.18 -2.24
C LEU A 70 -0.10 -20.87 -1.74
N ASP A 71 -0.29 -20.73 -0.43
CA ASP A 71 -1.57 -20.29 0.13
C ASP A 71 -1.96 -18.91 -0.40
N LEU A 72 -1.02 -17.96 -0.38
CA LEU A 72 -1.29 -16.57 -0.74
C LEU A 72 -1.58 -16.37 -2.23
N LEU A 73 -0.93 -17.14 -3.10
CA LEU A 73 -1.10 -17.11 -4.57
C LEU A 73 -2.12 -18.13 -5.09
N GLY A 74 -2.52 -19.08 -4.26
CA GLY A 74 -3.38 -20.19 -4.62
C GLY A 74 -4.83 -19.79 -4.89
N PRO A 75 -5.64 -20.73 -5.44
CA PRO A 75 -7.07 -20.54 -5.54
C PRO A 75 -7.68 -20.50 -4.12
N GLY A 76 -8.71 -19.68 -3.92
CA GLY A 76 -9.40 -19.61 -2.63
C GLY A 76 -10.72 -18.87 -2.69
N ARG A 77 -11.37 -18.76 -1.53
CA ARG A 77 -12.61 -18.01 -1.35
C ARG A 77 -12.33 -16.68 -0.65
N PRO A 78 -13.10 -15.62 -0.97
CA PRO A 78 -12.91 -14.29 -0.37
C PRO A 78 -13.28 -14.23 1.12
N VAL A 79 -13.87 -15.29 1.66
CA VAL A 79 -14.31 -15.39 3.05
C VAL A 79 -13.40 -16.40 3.75
N PRO A 80 -12.80 -16.06 4.91
CA PRO A 80 -12.14 -17.05 5.75
C PRO A 80 -13.13 -18.17 6.06
N LEU A 81 -12.78 -19.41 5.71
CA LEU A 81 -13.56 -20.55 6.16
C LEU A 81 -13.35 -20.67 7.67
N ASP A 82 -14.43 -20.85 8.41
CA ASP A 82 -14.33 -21.38 9.77
C ASP A 82 -13.71 -22.76 9.63
N ASP A 83 -12.50 -22.92 10.14
CA ASP A 83 -11.74 -24.16 10.07
C ASP A 83 -11.70 -24.79 11.46
N PRO A 84 -12.60 -25.75 11.75
CA PRO A 84 -12.66 -26.42 13.04
C PRO A 84 -11.40 -27.24 13.34
N HIS A 85 -10.59 -27.56 12.33
CA HIS A 85 -9.44 -28.44 12.43
C HIS A 85 -8.11 -27.68 12.57
N GLY A 86 -8.10 -26.37 12.33
CA GLY A 86 -6.94 -25.49 12.49
C GLY A 86 -5.78 -25.76 11.53
N ASP A 87 -6.03 -26.45 10.41
CA ASP A 87 -5.05 -26.68 9.36
C ASP A 87 -5.00 -25.52 8.33
N GLN A 88 -6.03 -24.66 8.31
CA GLN A 88 -6.11 -23.41 7.56
C GLN A 88 -5.66 -22.24 8.44
N THR A 89 -4.35 -22.09 8.57
CA THR A 89 -3.74 -20.97 9.31
C THR A 89 -3.54 -19.71 8.47
N ALA A 90 -3.88 -19.78 7.18
CA ALA A 90 -3.34 -18.89 6.19
C ALA A 90 -4.52 -18.15 5.52
N GLY A 91 -4.70 -16.88 5.90
CA GLY A 91 -5.89 -16.09 5.57
C GLY A 91 -6.16 -15.95 4.07
N VAL A 92 -7.21 -15.22 3.70
CA VAL A 92 -7.71 -15.10 2.31
C VAL A 92 -6.58 -14.90 1.27
N PRO A 93 -6.51 -15.73 0.20
CA PRO A 93 -5.54 -15.55 -0.88
C PRO A 93 -5.70 -14.21 -1.61
N ILE A 94 -4.61 -13.67 -2.20
CA ILE A 94 -4.62 -12.34 -2.82
C ILE A 94 -5.75 -12.21 -3.83
N ASN A 95 -5.83 -13.15 -4.78
CA ASN A 95 -6.78 -13.05 -5.87
C ASN A 95 -8.23 -13.14 -5.37
N ALA A 96 -8.47 -14.00 -4.38
CA ALA A 96 -9.79 -14.16 -3.77
C ALA A 96 -10.22 -12.87 -3.06
N LEU A 97 -9.32 -12.27 -2.25
CA LEU A 97 -9.59 -11.02 -1.55
C LEU A 97 -9.94 -9.88 -2.53
N LEU A 98 -9.09 -9.66 -3.54
CA LEU A 98 -9.28 -8.59 -4.52
C LEU A 98 -10.56 -8.78 -5.34
N THR A 99 -10.84 -10.02 -5.76
CA THR A 99 -12.05 -10.36 -6.51
C THR A 99 -13.31 -10.12 -5.66
N GLY A 100 -13.30 -10.57 -4.40
CA GLY A 100 -14.40 -10.38 -3.45
C GLY A 100 -14.74 -8.91 -3.25
N TRP A 101 -13.73 -8.08 -2.94
CA TRP A 101 -13.93 -6.64 -2.81
C TRP A 101 -14.37 -5.97 -4.10
N ALA A 102 -13.83 -6.38 -5.26
CA ALA A 102 -14.23 -5.81 -6.53
C ALA A 102 -15.72 -6.05 -6.80
N HIS A 103 -16.19 -7.28 -6.60
CA HIS A 103 -17.62 -7.60 -6.75
C HIS A 103 -18.49 -6.88 -5.72
N TYR A 104 -18.06 -6.83 -4.45
CA TYR A 104 -18.79 -6.13 -3.40
C TYR A 104 -18.95 -4.64 -3.74
N ILE A 105 -17.86 -3.95 -4.11
CA ILE A 105 -17.90 -2.55 -4.56
C ILE A 105 -18.78 -2.40 -5.81
N ALA A 106 -18.67 -3.31 -6.78
CA ALA A 106 -19.47 -3.24 -8.00
C ALA A 106 -20.99 -3.35 -7.75
N THR A 107 -21.41 -4.07 -6.71
CA THR A 107 -22.84 -4.15 -6.33
C THR A 107 -23.41 -2.83 -5.83
N ASP A 108 -22.55 -1.95 -5.32
CA ASP A 108 -22.92 -0.67 -4.72
C ASP A 108 -22.69 0.52 -5.67
N VAL A 109 -21.74 0.42 -6.61
CA VAL A 109 -21.44 1.49 -7.58
C VAL A 109 -22.66 1.72 -8.49
N PRO A 110 -23.18 2.97 -8.58
CA PRO A 110 -24.25 3.29 -9.51
C PRO A 110 -23.75 3.17 -10.95
N ILE A 111 -24.51 2.48 -11.80
CA ILE A 111 -24.23 2.40 -13.23
C ILE A 111 -25.16 3.32 -14.02
N VAL A 112 -24.61 3.91 -15.08
CA VAL A 112 -25.38 4.62 -16.09
C VAL A 112 -25.57 3.67 -17.26
N TYR A 113 -26.81 3.39 -17.63
CA TYR A 113 -27.13 2.55 -18.79
C TYR A 113 -28.24 3.19 -19.62
N THR A 114 -28.26 2.87 -20.91
CA THR A 114 -29.37 3.25 -21.78
C THR A 114 -30.38 2.11 -21.78
N ASP A 115 -31.64 2.41 -21.47
CA ASP A 115 -32.71 1.42 -21.57
C ASP A 115 -33.06 1.10 -23.03
N LEU A 116 -33.94 0.11 -23.25
CA LEU A 116 -34.39 -0.28 -24.59
C LEU A 116 -35.09 0.86 -25.35
N GLY A 117 -35.56 1.89 -24.65
CA GLY A 117 -36.19 3.07 -25.22
C GLY A 117 -35.21 4.20 -25.56
N GLY A 118 -33.91 3.99 -25.37
CA GLY A 118 -32.90 5.03 -25.61
C GLY A 118 -32.74 6.03 -24.46
N VAL A 119 -33.40 5.82 -23.31
CA VAL A 119 -33.34 6.73 -22.16
C VAL A 119 -32.18 6.35 -21.26
N LEU A 120 -31.35 7.33 -20.92
CA LEU A 120 -30.29 7.17 -19.92
C LEU A 120 -30.90 7.03 -18.53
N ARG A 121 -30.57 5.93 -17.85
CA ARG A 121 -30.98 5.64 -16.48
C ARG A 121 -29.78 5.40 -15.59
N THR A 122 -29.92 5.83 -14.35
CA THR A 122 -29.02 5.47 -13.25
C THR A 122 -29.68 4.39 -12.41
N GLY A 123 -28.98 3.29 -12.14
CA GLY A 123 -29.50 2.24 -11.28
C GLY A 123 -28.39 1.35 -10.71
N ALA A 124 -28.76 0.53 -9.73
CA ALA A 124 -27.94 -0.59 -9.30
C ALA A 124 -28.30 -1.80 -10.16
N TYR A 125 -27.30 -2.44 -10.78
CA TYR A 125 -27.54 -3.70 -11.46
C TYR A 125 -27.54 -4.80 -10.40
N LEU A 126 -28.69 -5.45 -10.19
CA LEU A 126 -28.90 -6.52 -9.19
C LEU A 126 -27.91 -7.71 -9.34
N HIS A 127 -27.19 -7.78 -10.46
CA HIS A 127 -26.13 -8.75 -10.73
C HIS A 127 -24.82 -8.09 -11.17
N ALA A 128 -24.51 -6.89 -10.67
CA ALA A 128 -23.33 -6.14 -11.08
C ALA A 128 -22.06 -6.94 -10.72
N ALA A 129 -21.53 -7.67 -11.69
CA ALA A 129 -20.23 -8.27 -11.57
C ALA A 129 -19.18 -7.22 -11.92
N ALA A 130 -18.13 -7.11 -11.11
CA ALA A 130 -16.95 -6.39 -11.54
C ALA A 130 -16.36 -7.10 -12.77
N VAL A 131 -16.22 -6.38 -13.88
CA VAL A 131 -15.64 -6.90 -15.13
C VAL A 131 -14.37 -6.12 -15.44
N PRO A 132 -13.21 -6.53 -14.91
CA PRO A 132 -11.93 -5.96 -15.32
C PRO A 132 -11.66 -6.25 -16.80
N ARG A 133 -11.24 -5.21 -17.55
CA ARG A 133 -10.98 -5.32 -19.00
C ARG A 133 -9.74 -6.15 -19.35
N SER A 134 -8.82 -6.30 -18.40
CA SER A 134 -7.48 -6.88 -18.60
C SER A 134 -7.35 -8.32 -18.09
N GLY A 135 -8.46 -9.03 -17.87
CA GLY A 135 -8.48 -10.42 -17.37
C GLY A 135 -8.81 -10.52 -15.87
N THR A 136 -8.58 -11.69 -15.27
CA THR A 136 -9.02 -12.03 -13.90
C THR A 136 -7.87 -12.28 -12.92
N GLY A 137 -6.65 -11.83 -13.25
CA GLY A 137 -5.47 -11.94 -12.38
C GLY A 137 -5.30 -10.76 -11.43
N ILE A 138 -4.32 -10.87 -10.52
CA ILE A 138 -3.98 -9.87 -9.50
C ILE A 138 -3.88 -8.46 -10.09
N THR A 139 -3.15 -8.30 -11.20
CA THR A 139 -2.97 -7.01 -11.90
C THR A 139 -4.29 -6.38 -12.35
N ALA A 140 -5.20 -7.20 -12.87
CA ALA A 140 -6.46 -6.72 -13.40
C ALA A 140 -7.39 -6.26 -12.27
N TRP A 141 -7.48 -7.05 -11.19
CA TRP A 141 -8.27 -6.70 -10.02
C TRP A 141 -7.71 -5.52 -9.25
N SER A 142 -6.39 -5.46 -9.05
CA SER A 142 -5.76 -4.33 -8.36
C SER A 142 -5.94 -3.01 -9.12
N THR A 143 -5.84 -3.06 -10.45
CA THR A 143 -6.12 -1.90 -11.33
C THR A 143 -7.59 -1.47 -11.24
N TRP A 144 -8.51 -2.44 -11.24
CA TRP A 144 -9.95 -2.15 -11.11
C TRP A 144 -10.26 -1.49 -9.76
N LEU A 145 -9.73 -2.04 -8.65
CA LEU A 145 -9.92 -1.52 -7.31
C LEU A 145 -9.29 -0.13 -7.15
N ALA A 146 -8.07 0.07 -7.64
CA ALA A 146 -7.40 1.38 -7.57
C ALA A 146 -8.20 2.48 -8.29
N ARG A 147 -8.89 2.14 -9.39
CA ARG A 147 -9.76 3.05 -10.12
C ARG A 147 -11.04 3.41 -9.35
N HIS A 148 -11.63 2.45 -8.64
CA HIS A 148 -12.88 2.65 -7.88
C HIS A 148 -12.64 3.07 -6.43
N LEU A 149 -11.39 3.19 -6.01
CA LEU A 149 -11.02 3.61 -4.66
C LEU A 149 -11.63 4.96 -4.25
N PRO A 150 -11.63 6.02 -5.10
CA PRO A 150 -12.28 7.29 -4.75
C PRO A 150 -13.77 7.17 -4.43
N TYR A 151 -14.46 6.20 -5.04
CA TYR A 151 -15.84 5.88 -4.68
C TYR A 151 -15.88 5.13 -3.37
N ALA A 152 -15.11 4.05 -3.23
CA ALA A 152 -15.09 3.19 -2.06
C ALA A 152 -14.81 3.95 -0.75
N VAL A 153 -13.95 4.98 -0.75
CA VAL A 153 -13.63 5.79 0.45
C VAL A 153 -14.80 6.63 0.98
N THR A 154 -15.86 6.79 0.19
CA THR A 154 -17.11 7.48 0.56
C THR A 154 -18.17 6.54 1.13
N ARG A 155 -17.85 5.25 1.27
CA ARG A 155 -18.79 4.20 1.67
C ARG A 155 -18.46 3.68 3.08
N PRO A 156 -19.46 3.20 3.84
CA PRO A 156 -19.26 2.77 5.23
C PRO A 156 -18.33 1.57 5.38
N TYR A 157 -18.14 0.77 4.32
CA TYR A 157 -17.22 -0.37 4.31
C TYR A 157 -15.74 0.01 4.07
N ALA A 158 -15.41 1.30 3.91
CA ALA A 158 -14.08 1.73 3.52
C ALA A 158 -13.00 1.33 4.53
N ALA A 159 -13.30 1.40 5.83
CA ALA A 159 -12.38 1.02 6.90
C ALA A 159 -12.03 -0.48 6.82
N GLU A 160 -13.03 -1.34 6.71
CA GLU A 160 -12.84 -2.80 6.60
C GLU A 160 -12.02 -3.15 5.34
N PHE A 161 -12.31 -2.52 4.20
CA PHE A 161 -11.53 -2.69 2.98
C PHE A 161 -10.06 -2.32 3.18
N TYR A 162 -9.80 -1.18 3.82
CA TYR A 162 -8.45 -0.72 4.12
C TYR A 162 -7.72 -1.69 5.05
N GLU A 163 -8.35 -2.14 6.13
CA GLU A 163 -7.76 -3.07 7.11
C GLU A 163 -7.41 -4.41 6.47
N GLN A 164 -8.29 -4.97 5.65
CA GLN A 164 -8.01 -6.23 4.95
C GLN A 164 -6.87 -6.07 3.93
N LEU A 165 -6.78 -4.93 3.23
CA LEU A 165 -5.63 -4.63 2.38
C LEU A 165 -4.34 -4.48 3.19
N GLN A 166 -4.39 -3.83 4.34
CA GLN A 166 -3.23 -3.69 5.24
C GLN A 166 -2.76 -5.07 5.72
N HIS A 167 -3.67 -5.91 6.21
CA HIS A 167 -3.34 -7.27 6.63
C HIS A 167 -2.73 -8.09 5.49
N LEU A 168 -3.23 -7.93 4.26
CA LEU A 168 -2.62 -8.56 3.09
C LEU A 168 -1.18 -8.07 2.88
N GLN A 169 -0.96 -6.76 2.93
CA GLN A 169 0.36 -6.16 2.74
C GLN A 169 1.35 -6.63 3.82
N ASP A 170 0.93 -6.66 5.08
CA ASP A 170 1.75 -7.13 6.20
C ASP A 170 2.12 -8.61 6.05
N ARG A 171 1.24 -9.44 5.45
CA ARG A 171 1.55 -10.84 5.11
C ARG A 171 2.59 -10.92 4.01
N ILE A 172 2.41 -10.16 2.92
CA ILE A 172 3.34 -10.13 1.79
C ILE A 172 4.74 -9.73 2.28
N GLN A 173 4.85 -8.64 3.04
CA GLN A 173 6.13 -8.12 3.52
C GLN A 173 6.84 -9.08 4.48
N ARG A 174 6.10 -9.85 5.29
CA ARG A 174 6.68 -10.90 6.15
C ARG A 174 7.23 -12.09 5.38
N ILE A 175 6.75 -12.34 4.16
CA ILE A 175 7.22 -13.45 3.32
C ILE A 175 8.40 -13.01 2.46
N THR A 176 8.29 -11.83 1.85
CA THR A 176 9.31 -11.33 0.92
C THR A 176 10.45 -10.58 1.60
N ASP A 177 10.35 -10.33 2.91
CA ASP A 177 11.21 -9.41 3.67
C ASP A 177 11.32 -8.02 3.03
N ALA A 178 10.39 -7.67 2.13
CA ALA A 178 10.40 -6.42 1.40
C ALA A 178 9.94 -5.29 2.33
N ARG A 179 10.89 -4.58 2.91
CA ARG A 179 10.60 -3.37 3.70
C ARG A 179 10.32 -2.20 2.75
N PRO A 180 9.34 -1.34 3.06
CA PRO A 180 9.16 -0.08 2.34
C PRO A 180 10.47 0.71 2.31
N GLY A 181 10.86 1.21 1.13
CA GLY A 181 12.05 2.04 0.99
C GLY A 181 11.90 3.31 1.80
N ARG A 182 12.94 3.67 2.55
CA ARG A 182 13.04 4.93 3.30
C ARG A 182 14.17 5.76 2.70
N ARG A 183 13.87 6.99 2.29
CA ARG A 183 14.86 7.92 1.72
C ARG A 183 14.94 9.17 2.57
N HIS A 184 16.10 9.41 3.16
CA HIS A 184 16.39 10.66 3.86
C HIS A 184 16.38 11.82 2.88
N LYS A 185 15.74 12.91 3.30
CA LYS A 185 15.67 14.15 2.54
C LYS A 185 16.78 15.11 2.99
N GLN A 186 17.20 15.98 2.07
CA GLN A 186 18.37 16.83 2.26
C GLN A 186 18.07 18.09 3.06
N ALA A 187 16.85 18.64 2.96
CA ALA A 187 16.48 19.84 3.71
C ALA A 187 16.18 19.50 5.18
N PRO A 188 16.52 20.38 6.13
CA PRO A 188 16.12 20.23 7.53
C PRO A 188 14.60 20.38 7.67
N CYS A 189 14.04 19.76 8.71
CA CYS A 189 12.62 19.90 9.04
C CYS A 189 12.26 21.35 9.40
N PRO A 190 11.22 21.97 8.81
CA PRO A 190 10.84 23.34 9.18
C PRO A 190 10.34 23.46 10.64
N GLY A 191 9.80 22.37 11.22
CA GLY A 191 9.31 22.36 12.60
C GLY A 191 10.40 22.31 13.68
N CYS A 192 11.44 21.49 13.50
CA CYS A 192 12.48 21.28 14.52
C CYS A 192 13.92 21.51 14.03
N GLN A 193 14.10 21.88 12.77
CA GLN A 193 15.40 22.10 12.11
C GLN A 193 16.31 20.85 12.02
N ALA A 194 15.86 19.67 12.44
CA ALA A 194 16.62 18.43 12.32
C ALA A 194 16.64 17.90 10.87
N PHE A 195 17.76 17.29 10.45
CA PHE A 195 17.89 16.55 9.18
C PHE A 195 17.28 15.14 9.28
N ALA A 196 16.03 15.08 9.73
CA ALA A 196 15.30 13.85 10.02
C ALA A 196 14.05 13.68 9.14
N LEU A 197 13.93 14.43 8.04
CA LEU A 197 12.84 14.24 7.07
C LEU A 197 13.07 12.98 6.25
N ILE A 198 12.05 12.12 6.20
CA ILE A 198 12.08 10.83 5.51
C ILE A 198 10.87 10.73 4.60
N GLU A 199 11.14 10.35 3.36
CA GLU A 199 10.12 9.85 2.44
C GLU A 199 10.09 8.33 2.54
N GLN A 200 8.91 7.79 2.81
CA GLN A 200 8.68 6.36 2.83
C GLN A 200 7.82 5.97 1.63
N ASP A 201 8.20 4.88 0.96
CA ASP A 201 7.44 4.35 -0.16
C ASP A 201 5.99 4.05 0.26
N GLY A 202 5.04 4.58 -0.53
CA GLY A 202 3.60 4.43 -0.29
C GLY A 202 2.99 5.37 0.75
N GLU A 203 3.74 6.37 1.23
CA GLU A 203 3.21 7.44 2.06
C GLU A 203 3.03 8.73 1.26
N LEU A 204 1.93 9.45 1.53
CA LEU A 204 1.62 10.74 0.88
C LEU A 204 2.55 11.86 1.37
N HIS A 205 2.95 11.79 2.64
CA HIS A 205 3.69 12.83 3.31
C HIS A 205 5.11 12.38 3.61
N ILE A 206 6.04 13.31 3.50
CA ILE A 206 7.39 13.25 4.05
C ILE A 206 7.26 13.60 5.53
N ALA A 207 7.62 12.67 6.41
CA ALA A 207 7.52 12.84 7.85
C ALA A 207 8.89 13.10 8.47
N CYS A 208 8.94 13.92 9.52
CA CYS A 208 10.13 14.10 10.32
C CYS A 208 10.16 13.07 11.45
N ASP A 209 11.16 12.19 11.47
CA ASP A 209 11.32 11.20 12.53
C ASP A 209 11.59 11.83 13.91
N ALA A 210 12.13 13.05 13.95
CA ALA A 210 12.47 13.73 15.21
C ALA A 210 11.28 14.41 15.90
N CYS A 211 10.35 15.00 15.13
CA CYS A 211 9.26 15.81 15.68
C CYS A 211 7.86 15.47 15.13
N GLY A 212 7.76 14.51 14.21
CA GLY A 212 6.50 14.10 13.60
C GLY A 212 5.93 15.10 12.57
N HIS A 213 6.60 16.22 12.29
CA HIS A 213 6.15 17.20 11.31
C HIS A 213 6.02 16.57 9.91
N ARG A 214 5.00 16.95 9.15
CA ARG A 214 4.65 16.34 7.86
C ARG A 214 4.64 17.39 6.76
N LEU A 215 5.19 17.03 5.60
CA LEU A 215 5.21 17.85 4.40
C LEU A 215 4.73 17.01 3.22
N THR A 216 3.92 17.58 2.34
CA THR A 216 3.72 17.03 1.00
C THR A 216 5.02 17.13 0.18
N ALA A 217 5.13 16.36 -0.91
CA ALA A 217 6.29 16.44 -1.79
C ALA A 217 6.48 17.85 -2.41
N ALA A 218 5.37 18.56 -2.68
CA ALA A 218 5.40 19.92 -3.19
C ALA A 218 5.91 20.91 -2.14
N GLU A 219 5.36 20.86 -0.91
CA GLU A 219 5.82 21.70 0.21
C GLU A 219 7.29 21.45 0.54
N TYR A 220 7.74 20.18 0.53
CA TYR A 220 9.15 19.87 0.71
C TYR A 220 10.02 20.47 -0.40
N THR A 221 9.59 20.42 -1.65
CA THR A 221 10.35 20.98 -2.78
C THR A 221 10.49 22.49 -2.64
N GLU A 222 9.40 23.18 -2.30
CA GLU A 222 9.39 24.61 -2.03
C GLU A 222 10.32 24.96 -0.86
N HIS A 223 10.14 24.28 0.28
CA HIS A 223 10.98 24.45 1.47
C HIS A 223 12.46 24.23 1.17
N ARG A 224 12.80 23.15 0.46
CA ARG A 224 14.17 22.83 0.04
C ARG A 224 14.76 23.95 -0.80
N ASN A 225 14.01 24.49 -1.76
CA ASN A 225 14.47 25.57 -2.65
C ASN A 225 14.73 26.85 -1.87
N GLN A 226 13.98 27.11 -0.81
CA GLN A 226 14.18 28.27 0.06
C GLN A 226 15.42 28.12 0.96
N VAL A 227 15.62 26.97 1.62
CA VAL A 227 16.64 26.83 2.67
C VAL A 227 18.00 26.33 2.18
N MET A 228 18.03 25.44 1.19
CA MET A 228 19.28 24.80 0.78
C MET A 228 20.31 25.75 0.16
N PRO A 229 19.95 26.76 -0.66
CA PRO A 229 20.95 27.67 -1.22
C PRO A 229 21.78 28.39 -0.16
N ALA A 230 21.13 28.84 0.93
CA ALA A 230 21.81 29.50 2.04
C ALA A 230 22.74 28.54 2.80
N LEU A 231 22.28 27.32 3.08
CA LEU A 231 23.08 26.28 3.73
C LEU A 231 24.28 25.86 2.88
N THR A 232 24.09 25.70 1.57
CA THR A 232 25.17 25.41 0.62
C THR A 232 26.20 26.54 0.59
N ALA A 233 25.76 27.81 0.54
CA ALA A 233 26.67 28.95 0.57
C ALA A 233 27.49 29.00 1.87
N LEU A 234 26.86 28.70 3.01
CA LEU A 234 27.54 28.62 4.30
C LEU A 234 28.55 27.47 4.36
N ALA A 235 28.17 26.27 3.89
CA ALA A 235 29.07 25.13 3.80
C ALA A 235 30.30 25.43 2.93
N LEU A 236 30.11 26.05 1.76
CA LEU A 236 31.21 26.44 0.87
C LEU A 236 32.15 27.46 1.52
N ARG A 237 31.63 28.42 2.28
CA ARG A 237 32.46 29.39 3.03
C ARG A 237 33.28 28.74 4.14
N MET A 238 32.76 27.68 4.78
CA MET A 238 33.50 26.96 5.82
C MET A 238 34.58 26.04 5.24
N ILE A 239 34.33 25.44 4.07
CA ILE A 239 35.25 24.48 3.44
C ILE A 239 36.35 25.20 2.63
N THR A 240 36.04 26.36 2.05
CA THR A 240 37.03 27.10 1.25
C THR A 240 38.05 27.74 2.20
N PRO A 241 39.33 27.33 2.20
CA PRO A 241 40.34 27.95 3.04
C PRO A 241 40.40 29.45 2.71
N ARG A 242 40.37 30.31 3.73
CA ARG A 242 40.65 31.74 3.57
C ARG A 242 42.02 31.83 2.92
N ARG A 243 42.06 32.15 1.61
CA ARG A 243 43.28 32.65 0.97
C ARG A 243 43.61 33.98 1.67
N THR A 244 44.38 33.91 2.73
CA THR A 244 45.03 35.07 3.32
C THR A 244 45.93 35.62 2.22
N ALA A 245 45.57 36.78 1.69
CA ALA A 245 46.43 37.55 0.82
C ALA A 245 47.71 37.82 1.59
N ALA A 246 48.80 37.15 1.20
CA ALA A 246 50.14 37.53 1.61
C ALA A 246 50.43 38.89 0.94
N ALA A 247 50.53 39.92 1.77
CA ALA A 247 51.09 41.22 1.42
C ALA A 247 52.58 41.21 1.78
#